data_AF-A0A9E0RSG1-F1
#
_entry.id   AF-A0A9E0RSG1-F1
#
_cell.length_a   1.000
_cell.length_b   1.000
_cell.length_c   1.000
_cell.angle_alpha   90.00
_cell.angle_beta   90.00
_cell.angle_gamma   90.00
#
_symmetry.space_group_name_H-M   'P 1'
#
loop_
_entity.id
_entity.type
_entity.pdbx_description
1 polymer ?
#
loop_
_entity_poly.entity_id
_entity_poly.type
_entity_poly.pdbx_seq_one_letter_code
_entity_poly.pdbx_strand_id
1 'polypeptide(L)'
;MAQNYGTDVDEATALKIRDDWRAANRPIVNLWHEVERAAFNAIQNGRREETRAGDFMMVKGDLLFKLPSGRCLSFPQAALINNKITYQGMNNFTHKWGTIETYGGSLVQSITQAVARDLLAHALLKLDAAGYDPIMTVHDEIVADTKIGHGSLDEFNTLMCELPKWAKGLPVSAEGYESDRYRK
;
A
#
# COMPACT_ATOMS: atom_id res chain seq x y z
N MET A 1 -3.80 19.90 3.48
CA MET A 1 -3.14 19.07 4.51
C MET A 1 -2.99 19.85 5.81
N ALA A 2 -2.24 20.96 5.85
CA ALA A 2 -2.09 21.79 7.06
C ALA A 2 -3.42 22.20 7.73
N GLN A 3 -4.39 22.69 6.95
CA GLN A 3 -5.74 23.00 7.45
C GLN A 3 -6.49 21.80 8.03
N ASN A 4 -6.28 20.59 7.48
CA ASN A 4 -6.94 19.37 7.96
C ASN A 4 -6.31 18.84 9.25
N TYR A 5 -5.05 19.18 9.52
CA TYR A 5 -4.32 18.76 10.73
C TYR A 5 -4.26 19.85 11.80
N GLY A 6 -4.96 20.98 11.61
CA GLY A 6 -5.02 22.07 12.58
C GLY A 6 -3.67 22.74 12.85
N THR A 7 -2.72 22.66 11.92
CA THR A 7 -1.40 23.26 12.06
C THR A 7 -1.42 24.70 11.54
N ASP A 8 -1.02 25.67 12.37
CA ASP A 8 -0.81 27.07 11.98
C ASP A 8 0.45 27.23 11.12
N VAL A 9 0.37 26.77 9.88
CA VAL A 9 1.43 26.92 8.87
C VAL A 9 0.83 27.64 7.69
N ASP A 10 1.39 28.80 7.35
CA ASP A 10 0.95 29.54 6.16
C ASP A 10 1.23 28.74 4.87
N GLU A 11 0.53 29.09 3.79
CA GLU A 11 0.61 28.36 2.53
C GLU A 11 2.04 28.37 1.97
N ALA A 12 2.76 29.49 2.07
CA ALA A 12 4.13 29.63 1.57
C ALA A 12 5.08 28.65 2.28
N THR A 13 4.96 28.54 3.59
CA THR A 13 5.76 27.63 4.42
C THR A 13 5.39 26.19 4.13
N ALA A 14 4.10 25.86 3.97
CA ALA A 14 3.66 24.52 3.61
C ALA A 14 4.20 24.08 2.24
N LEU A 15 4.19 24.97 1.24
CA LEU A 15 4.75 24.73 -0.09
C LEU A 15 6.26 24.53 -0.01
N LYS A 16 6.97 25.36 0.76
CA LYS A 16 8.41 25.24 0.97
C LYS A 16 8.77 23.88 1.60
N ILE A 17 8.08 23.47 2.68
CA ILE A 17 8.30 22.17 3.33
C ILE A 17 8.09 21.02 2.33
N ARG A 18 7.00 21.08 1.54
CA ARG A 18 6.71 20.08 0.50
C ARG A 18 7.85 20.00 -0.51
N ASP A 19 8.31 21.13 -1.02
CA ASP A 19 9.30 21.18 -2.09
C ASP A 19 10.70 20.79 -1.60
N ASP A 20 11.08 21.22 -0.40
CA ASP A 20 12.31 20.79 0.27
C ASP A 20 12.31 19.27 0.51
N TRP A 21 11.18 18.69 0.96
CA TRP A 21 11.06 17.25 1.13
C TRP A 21 11.18 16.50 -0.20
N ARG A 22 10.53 17.00 -1.27
CA ARG A 22 10.63 16.41 -2.61
C ARG A 22 12.05 16.48 -3.16
N ALA A 23 12.77 17.56 -2.90
CA ALA A 23 14.17 17.73 -3.30
C ALA A 23 15.09 16.76 -2.54
N ALA A 24 14.85 16.53 -1.25
CA ALA A 24 15.60 15.57 -0.44
C ALA A 24 15.28 14.10 -0.80
N ASN A 25 14.06 13.82 -1.26
CA ASN A 25 13.54 12.47 -1.50
C ASN A 25 13.31 12.16 -2.98
N ARG A 26 14.22 12.60 -3.85
CA ARG A 26 14.14 12.41 -5.32
C ARG A 26 13.83 10.98 -5.77
N PRO A 27 14.40 9.90 -5.18
CA PRO A 27 14.05 8.54 -5.59
C PRO A 27 12.55 8.23 -5.47
N ILE A 28 11.88 8.75 -4.44
CA ILE A 28 10.44 8.54 -4.21
C ILE A 28 9.62 9.34 -5.23
N VAL A 29 9.99 10.60 -5.46
CA VAL A 29 9.32 11.44 -6.47
C VAL A 29 9.47 10.85 -7.88
N ASN A 30 10.64 10.33 -8.21
CA ASN A 30 10.89 9.63 -9.46
C ASN A 30 10.01 8.38 -9.62
N LEU A 31 9.79 7.62 -8.54
CA LEU A 31 8.89 6.47 -8.56
C LEU A 31 7.45 6.91 -8.90
N TRP A 32 6.95 8.02 -8.32
CA TRP A 32 5.62 8.54 -8.66
C TRP A 32 5.49 8.86 -10.15
N HIS A 33 6.47 9.57 -10.73
CA HIS A 33 6.46 9.92 -12.14
C HIS A 33 6.60 8.69 -13.06
N GLU A 34 7.42 7.72 -12.67
CA GLU A 34 7.59 6.47 -13.39
C GLU A 34 6.30 5.67 -13.44
N VAL A 35 5.63 5.51 -12.29
CA VAL A 35 4.35 4.79 -12.17
C VAL A 35 3.24 5.51 -12.94
N GLU A 36 3.15 6.83 -12.86
CA GLU A 36 2.17 7.60 -13.62
C GLU A 36 2.35 7.43 -15.11
N ARG A 37 3.58 7.57 -15.61
CA ARG A 37 3.90 7.40 -17.02
C ARG A 37 3.60 5.98 -17.50
N ALA A 38 3.97 4.96 -16.73
CA ALA A 38 3.70 3.57 -17.09
C ALA A 38 2.19 3.28 -17.12
N ALA A 39 1.42 3.74 -16.13
CA ALA A 39 -0.03 3.60 -16.13
C ALA A 39 -0.68 4.32 -17.32
N PHE A 40 -0.26 5.56 -17.60
CA PHE A 40 -0.74 6.33 -18.75
C PHE A 40 -0.45 5.60 -20.06
N ASN A 41 0.79 5.16 -20.27
CA ASN A 41 1.21 4.44 -21.47
C ASN A 41 0.47 3.11 -21.63
N ALA A 42 0.22 2.39 -20.55
CA ALA A 42 -0.50 1.12 -20.58
C ALA A 42 -1.94 1.33 -21.02
N ILE A 43 -2.63 2.37 -20.51
CA ILE A 43 -3.99 2.72 -20.94
C ILE A 43 -3.99 3.21 -22.40
N GLN A 44 -3.04 4.07 -22.78
CA GLN A 44 -3.01 4.68 -24.11
C GLN A 44 -2.68 3.66 -25.21
N ASN A 45 -1.69 2.80 -24.97
CA ASN A 45 -1.11 1.94 -26.01
C ASN A 45 -1.56 0.47 -25.87
N GLY A 46 -2.20 0.09 -24.76
CA GLY A 46 -2.63 -1.28 -24.50
C GLY A 46 -1.48 -2.28 -24.29
N ARG A 47 -0.24 -1.81 -24.11
CA ARG A 47 0.94 -2.64 -23.92
C ARG A 47 1.25 -2.82 -22.44
N ARG A 48 1.99 -3.88 -22.12
CA ARG A 48 2.58 -4.05 -20.79
C ARG A 48 3.64 -2.98 -20.58
N GLU A 49 3.59 -2.29 -19.45
CA GLU A 49 4.54 -1.24 -19.08
C GLU A 49 5.17 -1.60 -17.73
N GLU A 50 6.49 -1.75 -17.73
CA GLU A 50 7.25 -2.18 -16.56
C GLU A 50 7.70 -0.96 -15.73
N THR A 51 7.73 -1.14 -14.41
CA THR A 51 8.29 -0.19 -13.45
C THR A 51 9.17 -0.94 -12.46
N ARG A 52 9.95 -0.21 -11.67
CA ARG A 52 10.70 -0.78 -10.54
C ARG A 52 9.82 -1.40 -9.46
N ALA A 53 8.52 -1.08 -9.43
CA ALA A 53 7.58 -1.53 -8.40
C ALA A 53 6.71 -2.70 -8.87
N GLY A 54 6.75 -3.07 -10.15
CA GLY A 54 5.82 -4.02 -10.78
C GLY A 54 5.38 -3.54 -12.16
N ASP A 55 4.39 -4.23 -12.74
CA ASP A 55 4.03 -4.04 -14.14
C ASP A 55 2.56 -3.71 -14.33
N PHE A 56 2.29 -2.76 -15.22
CA PHE A 56 0.95 -2.44 -15.69
C PHE A 56 0.58 -3.24 -16.94
N MET A 57 -0.68 -3.62 -17.04
CA MET A 57 -1.25 -4.21 -18.25
C MET A 57 -2.76 -3.96 -18.35
N MET A 58 -3.27 -3.69 -19.55
CA MET A 58 -4.71 -3.61 -19.79
C MET A 58 -5.30 -5.02 -20.00
N VAL A 59 -6.37 -5.34 -19.27
CA VAL A 59 -7.08 -6.61 -19.40
C VAL A 59 -8.58 -6.33 -19.40
N LYS A 60 -9.26 -6.62 -20.52
CA LYS A 60 -10.73 -6.50 -20.66
C LYS A 60 -11.30 -5.14 -20.21
N GLY A 61 -10.56 -4.05 -20.42
CA GLY A 61 -10.96 -2.69 -20.05
C GLY A 61 -10.46 -2.21 -18.68
N ASP A 62 -9.88 -3.10 -17.88
CA ASP A 62 -9.29 -2.74 -16.58
C ASP A 62 -7.78 -2.56 -16.71
N LEU A 63 -7.22 -1.60 -15.98
CA LEU A 63 -5.78 -1.50 -15.80
C LEU A 63 -5.38 -2.36 -14.60
N LEU A 64 -4.57 -3.38 -14.83
CA LEU A 64 -4.02 -4.21 -13.76
C LEU A 64 -2.60 -3.78 -13.43
N PHE A 65 -2.25 -3.81 -12.15
CA PHE A 65 -0.86 -3.70 -11.68
C PHE A 65 -0.44 -4.99 -10.99
N LYS A 66 0.53 -5.70 -11.57
CA LYS A 66 1.09 -6.93 -11.00
C LYS A 66 2.19 -6.58 -10.00
N LEU A 67 1.97 -6.92 -8.74
CA LEU A 67 2.91 -6.74 -7.64
C LEU A 67 4.06 -7.75 -7.73
N PRO A 68 5.19 -7.52 -7.04
CA PRO A 68 6.29 -8.49 -6.93
C PRO A 68 5.86 -9.84 -6.32
N SER A 69 4.82 -9.82 -5.48
CA SER A 69 4.16 -11.02 -4.93
C SER A 69 3.43 -11.85 -5.97
N GLY A 70 3.20 -11.31 -7.17
CA GLY A 70 2.40 -11.89 -8.24
C GLY A 70 0.91 -11.55 -8.18
N ARG A 71 0.42 -10.97 -7.07
CA ARG A 71 -0.97 -10.51 -6.96
C ARG A 71 -1.21 -9.29 -7.84
N CYS A 72 -2.39 -9.21 -8.46
CA CYS A 72 -2.79 -8.06 -9.26
C CYS A 72 -3.70 -7.13 -8.47
N LEU A 73 -3.40 -5.83 -8.52
CA LEU A 73 -4.36 -4.77 -8.26
C LEU A 73 -5.15 -4.49 -9.54
N SER A 74 -6.43 -4.18 -9.42
CA SER A 74 -7.26 -3.76 -10.54
C SER A 74 -7.73 -2.33 -10.35
N PHE A 75 -7.61 -1.53 -11.41
CA PHE A 75 -8.22 -0.23 -11.58
C PHE A 75 -9.32 -0.38 -12.65
N PRO A 76 -10.58 -0.62 -12.24
CA PRO A 76 -11.64 -1.00 -13.16
C PRO A 76 -11.97 0.08 -14.18
N GLN A 77 -12.24 -0.32 -15.43
CA GLN A 77 -12.62 0.59 -16.52
C GLN A 77 -11.69 1.81 -16.63
N ALA A 78 -10.38 1.58 -16.51
CA ALA A 78 -9.40 2.64 -16.53
C ALA A 78 -9.33 3.30 -17.91
N ALA A 79 -9.34 4.63 -17.94
CA ALA A 79 -9.37 5.41 -19.17
C ALA A 79 -8.63 6.74 -19.02
N LEU A 80 -8.22 7.30 -20.16
CA LEU A 80 -7.70 8.66 -20.23
C LEU A 80 -8.84 9.64 -20.55
N ILE A 81 -9.14 10.54 -19.63
CA ILE A 81 -10.14 11.61 -19.80
C ILE A 81 -9.40 12.94 -19.63
N ASN A 82 -9.41 13.79 -20.66
CA ASN A 82 -8.69 15.07 -20.67
C ASN A 82 -7.21 14.92 -20.27
N ASN A 83 -6.52 13.90 -20.81
CA ASN A 83 -5.14 13.53 -20.48
C ASN A 83 -4.88 13.16 -19.01
N LYS A 84 -5.92 12.82 -18.25
CA LYS A 84 -5.79 12.34 -16.88
C LYS A 84 -6.19 10.88 -16.77
N ILE A 85 -5.50 10.15 -15.91
CA ILE A 85 -5.82 8.76 -15.62
C ILE A 85 -7.07 8.73 -14.76
N THR A 86 -8.07 7.96 -15.18
CA THR A 86 -9.32 7.75 -14.45
C THR A 86 -9.64 6.27 -14.36
N TYR A 87 -10.39 5.87 -13.33
CA TYR A 87 -10.92 4.51 -13.18
C TYR A 87 -12.23 4.53 -12.37
N GLN A 88 -12.99 3.45 -12.39
CA GLN A 88 -14.22 3.30 -11.60
C GLN A 88 -13.91 2.74 -10.21
N GLY A 89 -14.43 3.39 -9.16
CA GLY A 89 -14.26 2.91 -7.80
C GLY A 89 -15.15 3.63 -6.79
N MET A 90 -15.01 3.24 -5.52
CA MET A 90 -15.69 3.89 -4.41
C MET A 90 -14.98 5.20 -4.06
N ASN A 91 -15.70 6.33 -4.12
CA ASN A 91 -15.16 7.60 -3.65
C ASN A 91 -15.21 7.67 -2.12
N ASN A 92 -14.06 7.88 -1.47
CA ASN A 92 -13.94 7.87 -0.02
C ASN A 92 -14.67 9.01 0.71
N PHE A 93 -15.05 10.08 0.01
CA PHE A 93 -15.78 11.20 0.61
C PHE A 93 -17.29 11.06 0.44
N THR A 94 -17.74 10.63 -0.75
CA THR A 94 -19.17 10.52 -1.05
C THR A 94 -19.74 9.13 -0.79
N HIS A 95 -18.88 8.13 -0.58
CA HIS A 95 -19.24 6.70 -0.49
C HIS A 95 -20.12 6.23 -1.65
N LYS A 96 -19.91 6.82 -2.83
CA LYS A 96 -20.59 6.44 -4.07
C LYS A 96 -19.59 5.85 -5.04
N TRP A 97 -20.04 4.84 -5.77
CA TRP A 97 -19.33 4.31 -6.91
C TRP A 97 -19.34 5.31 -8.07
N GLY A 98 -18.20 5.54 -8.70
CA GLY A 98 -18.10 6.39 -9.88
C GLY A 98 -16.67 6.59 -10.36
N THR A 99 -16.50 7.53 -11.29
CA THR A 99 -15.19 7.86 -11.86
C THR A 99 -14.30 8.57 -10.84
N ILE A 100 -13.10 8.05 -10.65
CA ILE A 100 -12.04 8.60 -9.80
C ILE A 100 -10.88 9.03 -10.70
N GLU A 101 -10.47 10.29 -10.57
CA GLU A 101 -9.21 10.79 -11.15
C GLU A 101 -8.04 10.35 -10.27
N THR A 102 -6.95 9.89 -10.89
CA THR A 102 -5.75 9.46 -10.19
C THR A 102 -4.48 9.98 -10.85
N TYR A 103 -3.38 9.85 -10.14
CA TYR A 103 -2.04 10.30 -10.52
C TYR A 103 -1.00 9.41 -9.83
N GLY A 104 0.29 9.57 -10.17
CA GLY A 104 1.36 8.68 -9.74
C GLY A 104 1.45 8.50 -8.23
N GLY A 105 1.27 9.57 -7.44
CA GLY A 105 1.28 9.50 -5.98
C GLY A 105 0.14 8.63 -5.42
N SER A 106 -1.06 8.74 -5.98
CA SER A 106 -2.23 7.94 -5.58
C SER A 106 -2.09 6.47 -5.99
N LEU A 107 -1.55 6.21 -7.19
CA LEU A 107 -1.24 4.84 -7.64
C LEU A 107 -0.17 4.20 -6.75
N VAL A 108 0.91 4.91 -6.45
CA VAL A 108 1.97 4.42 -5.56
C VAL A 108 1.44 4.17 -4.15
N GLN A 109 0.54 5.01 -3.63
CA GLN A 109 -0.14 4.75 -2.36
C GLN A 109 -0.87 3.39 -2.39
N SER A 110 -1.64 3.12 -3.46
CA SER A 110 -2.36 1.84 -3.62
C SER A 110 -1.39 0.65 -3.70
N ILE A 111 -0.29 0.81 -4.43
CA ILE A 111 0.76 -0.21 -4.55
C ILE A 111 1.40 -0.48 -3.18
N THR A 112 1.79 0.56 -2.43
CA THR A 112 2.40 0.43 -1.10
C THR A 112 1.47 -0.27 -0.12
N GLN A 113 0.20 0.12 -0.06
CA GLN A 113 -0.79 -0.55 0.79
C GLN A 113 -0.97 -2.02 0.41
N ALA A 114 -0.92 -2.33 -0.87
CA ALA A 114 -1.03 -3.70 -1.34
C ALA A 114 0.19 -4.54 -0.96
N VAL A 115 1.41 -4.02 -1.11
CA VAL A 115 2.63 -4.68 -0.65
C VAL A 115 2.58 -4.93 0.85
N ALA A 116 2.19 -3.93 1.65
CA ALA A 116 2.03 -4.07 3.09
C ALA A 116 1.01 -5.17 3.44
N ARG A 117 -0.12 -5.23 2.72
CA ARG A 117 -1.12 -6.30 2.90
C ARG A 117 -0.56 -7.69 2.57
N ASP A 118 0.29 -7.83 1.56
CA ASP A 118 0.89 -9.11 1.22
C ASP A 118 1.88 -9.59 2.29
N LEU A 119 2.61 -8.65 2.92
CA LEU A 119 3.47 -8.95 4.05
C LEU A 119 2.66 -9.36 5.28
N LEU A 120 1.62 -8.61 5.63
CA LEU A 120 0.74 -8.94 6.75
C LEU A 120 0.03 -10.29 6.55
N ALA A 121 -0.40 -10.59 5.32
CA ALA A 121 -0.99 -11.88 4.99
C ALA A 121 0.03 -13.03 5.11
N HIS A 122 1.29 -12.79 4.77
CA HIS A 122 2.36 -13.77 4.99
C HIS A 122 2.57 -14.04 6.48
N ALA A 123 2.65 -12.98 7.30
CA ALA A 123 2.77 -13.07 8.75
C ALA A 123 1.59 -13.83 9.39
N LEU A 124 0.35 -13.53 8.98
CA LEU A 124 -0.85 -14.25 9.45
C LEU A 124 -0.71 -15.77 9.26
N LEU A 125 -0.28 -16.21 8.08
CA LEU A 125 -0.10 -17.65 7.79
C LEU A 125 1.01 -18.28 8.62
N LYS A 126 2.07 -17.52 8.93
CA LYS A 126 3.19 -17.99 9.76
C LYS A 126 2.78 -18.16 11.22
N LEU A 127 2.06 -17.18 11.75
CA LEU A 127 1.52 -17.21 13.10
C LEU A 127 0.50 -18.32 13.29
N ASP A 128 -0.42 -18.49 12.34
CA ASP A 128 -1.39 -19.58 12.33
C ASP A 128 -0.70 -20.95 12.34
N ALA A 129 0.30 -21.14 11.46
CA ALA A 129 1.09 -22.37 11.41
C ALA A 129 1.89 -22.65 12.70
N ALA A 130 2.27 -21.61 13.44
CA ALA A 130 2.92 -21.71 14.74
C ALA A 130 1.92 -21.85 15.91
N GLY A 131 0.61 -21.91 15.63
CA GLY A 131 -0.44 -22.15 16.62
C GLY A 131 -0.84 -20.92 17.44
N TYR A 132 -0.53 -19.70 16.97
CA TYR A 132 -0.90 -18.46 17.65
C TYR A 132 -2.39 -18.05 17.49
N ASP A 133 -3.17 -18.73 16.65
CA ASP A 133 -4.61 -18.44 16.43
C ASP A 133 -4.92 -16.94 16.19
N PRO A 134 -4.51 -16.35 15.06
CA PRO A 134 -4.82 -14.96 14.73
C PRO A 134 -6.33 -14.74 14.56
N ILE A 135 -6.93 -13.91 15.42
CA ILE A 135 -8.38 -13.68 15.46
C ILE A 135 -8.83 -12.41 14.73
N MET A 136 -7.96 -11.41 14.60
CA MET A 136 -8.29 -10.17 13.89
C MET A 136 -7.04 -9.41 13.44
N THR A 137 -7.26 -8.45 12.53
CA THR A 137 -6.25 -7.47 12.12
C THR A 137 -6.79 -6.06 12.28
N VAL A 138 -5.94 -5.13 12.73
CA VAL A 138 -6.26 -3.71 12.86
C VAL A 138 -5.16 -2.91 12.19
N HIS A 139 -5.42 -2.42 10.99
CA HIS A 139 -4.38 -1.85 10.12
C HIS A 139 -3.24 -2.85 9.86
N ASP A 140 -2.06 -2.60 10.40
CA ASP A 140 -0.84 -3.41 10.36
C ASP A 140 -0.66 -4.29 11.60
N GLU A 141 -1.59 -4.25 12.56
CA GLU A 141 -1.58 -5.08 13.75
C GLU A 141 -2.27 -6.43 13.49
N ILE A 142 -1.66 -7.51 14.02
CA ILE A 142 -2.29 -8.82 14.14
C ILE A 142 -2.57 -9.06 15.62
N VAL A 143 -3.81 -9.44 15.93
CA VAL A 143 -4.22 -9.86 17.27
C VAL A 143 -4.45 -11.37 17.27
N ALA A 144 -3.90 -12.03 18.27
CA ALA A 144 -3.96 -13.46 18.48
C ALA A 144 -4.54 -13.78 19.86
N ASP A 145 -5.38 -14.80 19.94
CA ASP A 145 -5.92 -15.31 21.21
C ASP A 145 -5.25 -16.65 21.54
N THR A 146 -4.16 -16.58 22.30
CA THR A 146 -3.36 -17.75 22.65
C THR A 146 -3.56 -18.22 24.07
N LYS A 147 -3.47 -19.53 24.28
CA LYS A 147 -3.41 -20.10 25.63
C LYS A 147 -2.25 -19.51 26.43
N ILE A 148 -2.49 -19.20 27.69
CA ILE A 148 -1.44 -18.77 28.63
C ILE A 148 -0.33 -19.82 28.65
N GLY A 149 0.91 -19.38 28.40
CA GLY A 149 2.10 -20.22 28.34
C GLY A 149 2.41 -20.84 26.97
N HIS A 150 1.61 -20.55 25.93
CA HIS A 150 1.96 -20.87 24.54
C HIS A 150 2.80 -19.75 23.92
N GLY A 151 3.92 -20.11 23.31
CA GLY A 151 4.74 -19.15 22.56
C GLY A 151 5.35 -18.03 23.41
N SER A 152 5.70 -16.94 22.75
CA SER A 152 6.20 -15.70 23.38
C SER A 152 6.00 -14.51 22.45
N LEU A 153 5.94 -13.29 23.00
CA LEU A 153 5.92 -12.06 22.19
C LEU A 153 7.13 -11.94 21.25
N ASP A 154 8.32 -12.39 21.68
CA ASP A 154 9.53 -12.34 20.85
C ASP A 154 9.45 -13.27 19.62
N GLU A 155 8.93 -14.48 19.80
CA GLU A 155 8.68 -15.40 18.69
C GLU A 155 7.59 -14.85 17.77
N PHE A 156 6.51 -14.30 18.32
CA PHE A 156 5.45 -13.65 17.54
C PHE A 156 6.02 -12.53 16.66
N ASN A 157 6.81 -11.62 17.23
CA ASN A 157 7.46 -10.53 16.50
C ASN A 157 8.43 -11.05 15.44
N THR A 158 9.15 -12.13 15.73
CA THR A 158 10.06 -12.78 14.77
C THR A 158 9.29 -13.34 13.57
N LEU A 159 8.18 -14.01 13.81
CA LEU A 159 7.31 -14.56 12.76
C LEU A 159 6.66 -13.45 11.93
N MET A 160 6.24 -12.35 12.57
CA MET A 160 5.74 -11.15 11.90
C MET A 160 6.75 -10.53 10.93
N CYS A 161 8.04 -10.63 11.25
CA CYS A 161 9.13 -10.08 10.43
C CYS A 161 9.67 -11.07 9.40
N GLU A 162 9.17 -12.31 9.35
CA GLU A 162 9.63 -13.27 8.35
C GLU A 162 9.17 -12.85 6.95
N LEU A 163 10.12 -12.67 6.02
CA LEU A 163 9.83 -12.14 4.69
C LEU A 163 9.62 -13.26 3.66
N PRO A 164 8.60 -13.15 2.78
CA PRO A 164 8.52 -14.00 1.61
C PRO A 164 9.68 -13.71 0.64
N LYS A 165 10.03 -14.70 -0.20
CA LYS A 165 11.18 -14.61 -1.11
C LYS A 165 11.22 -13.34 -1.99
N TRP A 166 10.06 -12.88 -2.45
CA TRP A 166 9.94 -11.69 -3.31
C TRP A 166 10.19 -10.38 -2.56
N ALA A 167 10.07 -10.37 -1.23
CA ALA A 167 10.21 -9.20 -0.37
C ALA A 167 11.61 -9.08 0.27
N LYS A 168 12.57 -9.90 -0.17
CA LYS A 168 13.90 -9.95 0.42
C LYS A 168 14.54 -8.56 0.48
N GLY A 169 14.96 -8.16 1.68
CA GLY A 169 15.65 -6.89 1.93
C GLY A 169 14.74 -5.74 2.35
N LEU A 170 13.41 -5.94 2.43
CA LEU A 170 12.54 -4.95 3.05
C LEU A 170 12.83 -4.84 4.57
N PRO A 171 12.95 -3.63 5.13
CA PRO A 171 13.25 -3.43 6.54
C PRO A 171 11.97 -3.52 7.38
N VAL A 172 11.39 -4.72 7.49
CA VAL A 172 10.19 -4.96 8.31
C VAL A 172 10.61 -5.20 9.76
N SER A 173 9.92 -4.52 10.68
CA SER A 173 10.04 -4.69 12.12
C SER A 173 8.65 -4.78 12.75
N ALA A 174 8.54 -5.45 13.88
CA ALA A 174 7.29 -5.59 14.64
C ALA A 174 7.53 -5.24 16.11
N GLU A 175 6.54 -4.57 16.69
CA GLU A 175 6.44 -4.31 18.12
C GLU A 175 5.05 -4.76 18.59
N GLY A 176 4.94 -5.21 19.83
CA GLY A 176 3.68 -5.72 20.36
C GLY A 176 3.67 -5.77 21.88
N TYR A 177 2.59 -6.30 22.43
CA TYR A 177 2.43 -6.49 23.86
C TYR A 177 1.50 -7.68 24.14
N GLU A 178 1.61 -8.24 25.35
CA GLU A 178 0.69 -9.26 25.87
C GLU A 178 -0.28 -8.61 26.88
N SER A 179 -1.54 -9.02 26.87
CA SER A 179 -2.58 -8.46 27.75
C SER A 179 -3.79 -9.38 27.83
N ASP A 180 -4.46 -9.42 28.99
CA ASP A 180 -5.73 -10.15 29.17
C ASP A 180 -6.89 -9.56 28.35
N ARG A 181 -6.73 -8.32 27.86
CA ARG A 181 -7.72 -7.60 27.05
C ARG A 181 -7.04 -6.74 25.99
N TYR A 182 -7.67 -6.68 24.82
CA TYR A 182 -7.27 -5.79 23.75
C TYR A 182 -7.36 -4.32 24.16
N ARG A 183 -6.35 -3.52 23.81
CA ARG A 183 -6.28 -2.07 24.03
C ARG A 183 -5.59 -1.39 22.84
N LYS A 184 -6.10 -0.23 22.43
CA LYS A 184 -5.51 0.60 21.37
C LYS A 184 -5.28 2.00 21.88
#